data_AF-A0A420NJ08-F1
#
_entry.id   AF-A0A420NJ08-F1
#
_cell.length_a   1.000
_cell.length_b   1.000
_cell.length_c   1.000
_cell.angle_alpha   90.00
_cell.angle_beta   90.00
_cell.angle_gamma   90.00
#
_symmetry.space_group_name_H-M   'P 1'
#
loop_
_entity.id
_entity.type
_entity.pdbx_description
1 polymer ?
#
loop_
_entity_poly.entity_id
_entity_poly.type
_entity_poly.pdbx_seq_one_letter_code
_entity_poly.pdbx_strand_id
1 'polypeptide(L)'
;MLPRLQSLSLALLSLATGIHSHEALSSLNVRNLEDIRSHITLPSTSNGHSITWRSSDPSIISHDGLVKRQPTTSDVLLVASLEVDGQLHEREFNASVRQAVQQDPYEAYAFSYFTGNSKQGENIYFAASKGNNALDWQELNGGQPVITSKLGTKGLRDPFVIRSVEGDKFFMIATDLSIGSGTSWGDAVRKGSLYLEIWESDDLVTWSEQRHVKVSPDNAGNTWAPEAFWDDEKNSYVVFWASSLYNTADHSDNSYHRMLYSLTRDFVTFSKAEIWQDSKTSRIDTTVLKSGNSFYRFTKDEASASGCTDIIQEKSSNLLAPVDGWTVQATCIGKNAGLQAVEGPTAFKGNAGDANGEKFYLFVDEYGGKGYVPLETSDLDKPSWKVSASYKLPTSPRHGTVIPITKKEHEKLLSAFGA
;
A
#
# COMPACT_ATOMS: atom_id res chain seq x y z
N MET A 1 59.57 -21.83 19.74
CA MET A 1 58.58 -20.80 20.14
C MET A 1 57.71 -20.28 19.00
N LEU A 2 58.15 -20.32 17.73
CA LEU A 2 57.33 -19.87 16.58
C LEU A 2 56.03 -20.65 16.27
N PRO A 3 55.93 -22.00 16.38
CA PRO A 3 54.72 -22.71 15.96
C PRO A 3 53.51 -22.48 16.89
N ARG A 4 53.73 -22.13 18.17
CA ARG A 4 52.66 -21.81 19.12
C ARG A 4 52.00 -20.45 18.87
N LEU A 5 52.72 -19.49 18.29
CA LEU A 5 52.20 -18.16 17.98
C LEU A 5 51.32 -18.17 16.72
N GLN A 6 51.68 -18.97 15.70
CA GLN A 6 50.82 -19.19 14.53
C GLN A 6 49.53 -19.95 14.88
N SER A 7 49.60 -20.96 15.76
CA SER A 7 48.39 -21.68 16.20
C SER A 7 47.45 -20.82 17.03
N LEU A 8 47.98 -19.90 17.86
CA LEU A 8 47.13 -18.97 18.62
C LEU A 8 46.47 -17.93 17.70
N SER A 9 47.18 -17.42 16.69
CA SER A 9 46.64 -16.46 15.73
C SER A 9 45.50 -17.07 14.89
N LEU A 10 45.66 -18.31 14.40
CA LEU A 10 44.59 -19.03 13.69
C LEU A 10 43.40 -19.33 14.59
N ALA A 11 43.63 -19.70 15.86
CA ALA A 11 42.55 -19.96 16.81
C ALA A 11 41.77 -18.68 17.14
N LEU A 12 42.45 -17.54 17.32
CA LEU A 12 41.83 -16.24 17.56
C LEU A 12 41.04 -15.74 16.35
N LEU A 13 41.54 -15.93 15.13
CA LEU A 13 40.79 -15.63 13.90
C LEU A 13 39.54 -16.51 13.79
N SER A 14 39.67 -17.83 14.00
CA SER A 14 38.54 -18.77 13.93
C SER A 14 37.49 -18.52 15.02
N LEU A 15 37.90 -18.07 16.22
CA LEU A 15 36.99 -17.65 17.28
C LEU A 15 36.25 -16.36 16.91
N ALA A 16 36.93 -15.37 16.34
CA ALA A 16 36.31 -14.15 15.88
C ALA A 16 35.31 -14.40 14.73
N THR A 17 35.66 -15.24 13.75
CA THR A 17 34.77 -15.55 12.63
C THR A 17 33.55 -16.37 13.06
N GLY A 18 33.71 -17.28 14.01
CA GLY A 18 32.60 -18.00 14.66
C GLY A 18 31.66 -17.09 15.47
N ILE A 19 32.17 -16.02 16.07
CA ILE A 19 31.34 -15.01 16.76
C ILE A 19 30.50 -14.23 15.74
N HIS A 20 31.12 -13.80 14.62
CA HIS A 20 30.42 -13.05 13.58
C HIS A 20 29.36 -13.88 12.84
N SER A 21 29.60 -15.17 12.57
CA SER A 21 28.60 -16.06 11.97
C SER A 21 27.41 -16.31 12.90
N HIS A 22 27.66 -16.51 14.20
CA HIS A 22 26.59 -16.64 15.19
C HIS A 22 25.77 -15.36 15.34
N GLU A 23 26.42 -14.19 15.37
CA GLU A 23 25.75 -12.90 15.44
C GLU A 23 24.88 -12.64 14.19
N ALA A 24 25.38 -12.97 13.00
CA ALA A 24 24.63 -12.84 11.75
C ALA A 24 23.38 -13.74 11.72
N LEU A 25 23.49 -15.00 12.16
CA LEU A 25 22.32 -15.89 12.23
C LEU A 25 21.36 -15.52 13.36
N SER A 26 21.86 -15.11 14.53
CA SER A 26 21.02 -14.75 15.68
C SER A 26 20.24 -13.44 15.48
N SER A 27 20.77 -12.52 14.67
CA SER A 27 20.10 -11.26 14.30
C SER A 27 18.99 -11.43 13.25
N LEU A 28 18.93 -12.57 12.56
CA LEU A 28 17.82 -12.87 11.65
C LEU A 28 16.48 -12.84 12.40
N ASN A 29 15.55 -12.09 11.83
CA ASN A 29 14.18 -11.98 12.31
C ASN A 29 13.23 -12.19 11.13
N VAL A 30 12.41 -13.23 11.21
CA VAL A 30 11.30 -13.47 10.28
C VAL A 30 10.02 -13.25 11.08
N ARG A 31 9.19 -12.32 10.62
CA ARG A 31 8.00 -11.92 11.38
C ARG A 31 6.88 -12.96 11.25
N ASN A 32 6.05 -13.02 12.28
CA ASN A 32 4.80 -13.77 12.31
C ASN A 32 4.95 -15.28 12.06
N LEU A 33 6.11 -15.87 12.39
CA LEU A 33 6.36 -17.30 12.18
C LEU A 33 5.31 -18.20 12.83
N GLU A 34 4.72 -17.82 13.96
CA GLU A 34 3.70 -18.61 14.66
C GLU A 34 2.26 -18.41 14.12
N ASP A 35 2.07 -17.47 13.18
CA ASP A 35 0.77 -17.14 12.58
C ASP A 35 0.92 -16.63 11.13
N ILE A 36 1.53 -17.44 10.26
CA ILE A 36 1.73 -17.05 8.86
C ILE A 36 0.41 -17.15 8.11
N ARG A 37 -0.02 -16.00 7.57
CA ARG A 37 -1.23 -15.85 6.75
C ARG A 37 -0.96 -15.32 5.35
N SER A 38 0.22 -14.77 5.13
CA SER A 38 0.66 -14.19 3.86
C SER A 38 2.07 -14.62 3.50
N HIS A 39 2.49 -14.29 2.28
CA HIS A 39 3.89 -14.32 1.91
C HIS A 39 4.80 -13.64 2.95
N ILE A 40 5.98 -14.21 3.17
CA ILE A 40 6.97 -13.72 4.13
C ILE A 40 8.24 -13.28 3.40
N THR A 41 8.93 -12.29 3.98
CA THR A 41 10.27 -11.92 3.52
C THR A 41 11.32 -12.74 4.28
N LEU A 42 12.14 -13.48 3.54
CA LEU A 42 13.32 -14.17 4.06
C LEU A 42 14.56 -13.32 3.77
N PRO A 43 15.27 -12.78 4.79
CA PRO A 43 16.44 -11.94 4.57
C PRO A 43 17.54 -12.69 3.79
N SER A 44 17.99 -12.12 2.67
CA SER A 44 19.10 -12.65 1.87
C SER A 44 20.47 -12.21 2.39
N THR A 45 20.50 -11.27 3.35
CA THR A 45 21.71 -10.83 4.03
C THR A 45 21.46 -10.58 5.51
N SER A 46 22.50 -10.73 6.33
CA SER A 46 22.50 -10.34 7.74
C SER A 46 23.92 -9.99 8.17
N ASN A 47 24.11 -8.85 8.84
CA ASN A 47 25.41 -8.34 9.29
C ASN A 47 26.53 -8.40 8.22
N GLY A 48 26.18 -8.10 6.95
CA GLY A 48 27.13 -8.12 5.84
C GLY A 48 27.41 -9.52 5.23
N HIS A 49 26.83 -10.58 5.80
CA HIS A 49 26.92 -11.93 5.27
C HIS A 49 25.72 -12.25 4.37
N SER A 50 25.94 -13.06 3.32
CA SER A 50 24.85 -13.63 2.52
C SER A 50 24.19 -14.78 3.26
N ILE A 51 22.87 -14.85 3.18
CA ILE A 51 22.02 -15.85 3.83
C ILE A 51 21.26 -16.60 2.75
N THR A 52 21.27 -17.92 2.85
CA THR A 52 20.47 -18.81 2.00
C THR A 52 19.42 -19.50 2.85
N TRP A 53 18.28 -19.88 2.24
CA TRP A 53 17.16 -20.46 2.96
C TRP A 53 16.75 -21.80 2.36
N ARG A 54 16.44 -22.76 3.24
CA ARG A 54 15.87 -24.06 2.89
C ARG A 54 14.54 -24.23 3.62
N SER A 55 13.56 -24.80 2.94
CA SER A 55 12.26 -25.16 3.51
C SER A 55 12.14 -26.67 3.54
N SER A 56 11.59 -27.20 4.62
CA SER A 56 11.24 -28.62 4.76
C SER A 56 10.06 -29.02 3.88
N ASP A 57 9.19 -28.06 3.52
CA ASP A 57 8.11 -28.25 2.55
C ASP A 57 7.99 -27.04 1.61
N PRO A 58 8.76 -27.04 0.49
CA PRO A 58 8.72 -25.98 -0.52
C PRO A 58 7.37 -25.79 -1.21
N SER A 59 6.42 -26.73 -1.04
CA SER A 59 5.07 -26.61 -1.58
C SER A 59 4.15 -25.75 -0.70
N ILE A 60 4.52 -25.54 0.56
CA ILE A 60 3.81 -24.71 1.54
C ILE A 60 4.52 -23.38 1.75
N ILE A 61 5.83 -23.40 2.03
CA ILE A 61 6.68 -22.19 2.04
C ILE A 61 7.86 -22.45 1.12
N SER A 62 7.97 -21.70 0.03
CA SER A 62 9.10 -21.80 -0.90
C SER A 62 10.41 -21.32 -0.25
N HIS A 63 11.54 -21.62 -0.90
CA HIS A 63 12.85 -21.16 -0.45
C HIS A 63 13.01 -19.63 -0.43
N ASP A 64 12.17 -18.91 -1.16
CA ASP A 64 12.16 -17.44 -1.21
C ASP A 64 11.00 -16.82 -0.40
N GLY A 65 10.23 -17.62 0.36
CA GLY A 65 9.19 -17.13 1.27
C GLY A 65 7.81 -16.91 0.65
N LEU A 66 7.56 -17.44 -0.56
CA LEU A 66 6.19 -17.58 -1.07
C LEU A 66 5.46 -18.62 -0.25
N VAL A 67 4.20 -18.36 0.05
CA VAL A 67 3.38 -19.12 0.99
C VAL A 67 2.15 -19.59 0.23
N LYS A 68 1.87 -20.88 0.31
CA LYS A 68 0.67 -21.49 -0.24
C LYS A 68 -0.05 -22.23 0.89
N ARG A 69 -1.08 -21.57 1.41
CA ARG A 69 -1.88 -22.08 2.54
C ARG A 69 -2.63 -23.34 2.14
N GLN A 70 -2.62 -24.34 3.02
CA GLN A 70 -3.29 -25.62 2.84
C GLN A 70 -4.69 -25.59 3.50
N PRO A 71 -5.58 -26.57 3.26
CA PRO A 71 -6.88 -26.64 3.94
C PRO A 71 -6.82 -26.80 5.46
N THR A 72 -5.65 -27.17 6.00
CA THR A 72 -5.38 -27.27 7.43
C THR A 72 -4.15 -26.45 7.78
N THR A 73 -4.03 -26.00 9.03
CA THR A 73 -2.80 -25.39 9.53
C THR A 73 -1.64 -26.38 9.42
N SER A 74 -0.48 -25.91 8.96
CA SER A 74 0.69 -26.75 8.69
C SER A 74 1.94 -26.10 9.25
N ASP A 75 2.80 -26.91 9.87
CA ASP A 75 4.10 -26.47 10.35
C ASP A 75 5.18 -26.76 9.31
N VAL A 76 6.09 -25.80 9.12
CA VAL A 76 7.21 -25.85 8.19
C VAL A 76 8.47 -25.41 8.91
N LEU A 77 9.50 -26.26 8.89
CA LEU A 77 10.84 -25.89 9.31
C LEU A 77 11.53 -25.11 8.18
N LEU A 78 11.98 -23.90 8.49
CA LEU A 78 12.87 -23.09 7.66
C LEU A 78 14.27 -23.11 8.25
N VAL A 79 15.28 -23.25 7.40
CA VAL A 79 16.69 -23.24 7.80
C VAL A 79 17.40 -22.11 7.06
N ALA A 80 17.91 -21.14 7.82
CA ALA A 80 18.81 -20.12 7.30
C ALA A 80 20.24 -20.63 7.39
N SER A 81 21.01 -20.52 6.32
CA SER A 81 22.37 -21.00 6.24
C SER A 81 23.31 -19.90 5.75
N LEU A 82 24.51 -19.83 6.33
CA LEU A 82 25.58 -18.95 5.87
C LEU A 82 26.92 -19.69 5.92
N GLU A 83 27.80 -19.37 4.96
CA GLU A 83 29.13 -19.97 4.87
C GLU A 83 30.19 -18.92 5.19
N VAL A 84 31.06 -19.21 6.17
CA VAL A 84 32.20 -18.37 6.55
C VAL A 84 33.42 -19.26 6.65
N ASP A 85 34.50 -18.89 5.97
CA ASP A 85 35.77 -19.64 5.92
C ASP A 85 35.63 -21.13 5.56
N GLY A 86 34.67 -21.46 4.68
CA GLY A 86 34.38 -22.84 4.27
C GLY A 86 33.61 -23.67 5.30
N GLN A 87 33.10 -23.06 6.37
CA GLN A 87 32.22 -23.68 7.35
C GLN A 87 30.78 -23.21 7.18
N LEU A 88 29.86 -24.17 7.07
CA LEU A 88 28.42 -23.92 7.03
C LEU A 88 27.88 -23.76 8.45
N HIS A 89 27.21 -22.64 8.70
CA HIS A 89 26.46 -22.37 9.92
C HIS A 89 24.97 -22.28 9.58
N GLU A 90 24.12 -22.88 10.42
CA GLU A 90 22.67 -22.92 10.20
C GLU A 90 21.89 -22.45 11.43
N ARG A 91 20.70 -21.88 11.20
CA ARG A 91 19.69 -21.58 12.21
C ARG A 91 18.32 -22.03 11.74
N GLU A 92 17.62 -22.72 12.62
CA GLU A 92 16.27 -23.21 12.40
C GLU A 92 15.20 -22.20 12.85
N PHE A 93 14.10 -22.16 12.11
CA PHE A 93 12.90 -21.38 12.39
C PHE A 93 11.68 -22.27 12.16
N ASN A 94 10.90 -22.49 13.22
CA ASN A 94 9.63 -23.20 13.10
C ASN A 94 8.56 -22.19 12.66
N ALA A 95 7.88 -22.48 11.55
CA ALA A 95 6.85 -21.65 10.98
C ALA A 95 5.51 -22.39 11.00
N SER A 96 4.45 -21.77 11.49
CA SER A 96 3.08 -22.27 11.43
C SER A 96 2.27 -21.47 10.43
N VAL A 97 1.88 -22.13 9.33
CA VAL A 97 1.08 -21.56 8.25
C VAL A 97 -0.38 -21.87 8.50
N ARG A 98 -1.21 -20.83 8.68
CA ARG A 98 -2.63 -21.00 8.92
C ARG A 98 -3.33 -21.60 7.71
N GLN A 99 -4.36 -22.41 7.99
CA GLN A 99 -5.26 -22.94 6.96
C GLN A 99 -5.77 -21.83 6.02
N ALA A 100 -5.91 -22.13 4.72
CA ALA A 100 -6.45 -21.20 3.74
C ALA A 100 -7.88 -20.78 4.11
N VAL A 101 -8.21 -19.51 3.88
CA VAL A 101 -9.58 -19.02 4.05
C VAL A 101 -10.35 -19.16 2.74
N GLN A 102 -11.64 -19.47 2.87
CA GLN A 102 -12.58 -19.33 1.78
C GLN A 102 -13.25 -17.96 1.91
N GLN A 103 -13.09 -17.11 0.89
CA GLN A 103 -13.66 -15.77 0.89
C GLN A 103 -15.18 -15.86 0.68
N ASP A 104 -15.95 -15.34 1.63
CA ASP A 104 -17.39 -15.16 1.46
C ASP A 104 -17.70 -14.09 0.41
N PRO A 105 -18.89 -14.12 -0.23
CA PRO A 105 -19.33 -13.05 -1.11
C PRO A 105 -19.28 -11.67 -0.43
N TYR A 106 -18.95 -10.65 -1.21
CA TYR A 106 -19.02 -9.27 -0.76
C TYR A 106 -20.47 -8.78 -0.80
N GLU A 107 -20.93 -8.22 0.33
CA GLU A 107 -22.32 -7.77 0.52
C GLU A 107 -22.41 -6.32 1.03
N ALA A 108 -21.26 -5.65 1.17
CA ALA A 108 -21.15 -4.25 1.56
C ALA A 108 -19.78 -3.69 1.14
N TYR A 109 -19.51 -2.45 1.53
CA TYR A 109 -18.26 -1.75 1.32
C TYR A 109 -17.81 -1.05 2.62
N ALA A 110 -16.50 -0.93 2.81
CA ALA A 110 -15.88 -0.04 3.77
C ALA A 110 -15.21 1.12 3.03
N PHE A 111 -15.24 2.31 3.62
CA PHE A 111 -14.57 3.50 3.09
C PHE A 111 -13.70 4.13 4.18
N SER A 112 -12.39 4.14 3.97
CA SER A 112 -11.44 4.89 4.80
C SER A 112 -11.12 6.24 4.16
N TYR A 113 -11.17 7.33 4.90
CA TYR A 113 -10.95 8.68 4.37
C TYR A 113 -10.41 9.64 5.45
N PHE A 114 -9.88 10.79 5.03
CA PHE A 114 -9.64 11.94 5.92
C PHE A 114 -10.63 13.07 5.57
N THR A 115 -10.71 14.14 6.37
CA THR A 115 -11.78 15.16 6.21
C THR A 115 -11.31 16.56 5.88
N GLY A 116 -10.00 16.85 5.90
CA GLY A 116 -9.46 18.12 5.42
C GLY A 116 -8.13 18.52 6.04
N ASN A 117 -7.80 19.81 5.94
CA ASN A 117 -6.47 20.37 6.27
C ASN A 117 -6.34 20.90 7.72
N SER A 118 -7.14 20.39 8.65
CA SER A 118 -7.07 20.75 10.07
C SER A 118 -6.46 19.61 10.87
N LYS A 119 -5.89 19.87 12.05
CA LYS A 119 -5.36 18.80 12.92
C LYS A 119 -6.39 17.72 13.24
N GLN A 120 -7.67 18.10 13.33
CA GLN A 120 -8.75 17.15 13.54
C GLN A 120 -9.06 16.38 12.24
N GLY A 121 -9.05 17.06 11.10
CA GLY A 121 -9.39 16.47 9.80
C GLY A 121 -8.30 15.58 9.20
N GLU A 122 -7.05 15.73 9.66
CA GLU A 122 -5.88 14.93 9.26
C GLU A 122 -5.74 13.68 10.12
N ASN A 123 -6.83 12.91 10.23
CA ASN A 123 -6.90 11.60 10.87
C ASN A 123 -7.74 10.68 9.98
N ILE A 124 -7.72 9.37 10.26
CA ILE A 124 -8.45 8.40 9.44
C ILE A 124 -9.81 8.11 10.05
N TYR A 125 -10.84 8.35 9.24
CA TYR A 125 -12.25 8.11 9.50
C TYR A 125 -12.70 6.90 8.69
N PHE A 126 -13.78 6.27 9.14
CA PHE A 126 -14.39 5.16 8.43
C PHE A 126 -15.88 5.40 8.19
N ALA A 127 -16.36 4.91 7.07
CA ALA A 127 -17.77 4.73 6.76
C ALA A 127 -18.01 3.29 6.27
N ALA A 128 -19.24 2.84 6.41
CA ALA A 128 -19.71 1.59 5.83
C ALA A 128 -20.89 1.88 4.90
N SER A 129 -21.02 1.13 3.82
CA SER A 129 -22.20 1.21 2.97
C SER A 129 -23.41 0.62 3.67
N LYS A 130 -24.61 1.09 3.34
CA LYS A 130 -25.86 0.50 3.82
C LYS A 130 -26.23 -0.70 2.97
N GLY A 131 -25.73 -1.86 3.39
CA GLY A 131 -25.84 -3.10 2.62
C GLY A 131 -25.03 -3.03 1.33
N ASN A 132 -25.44 -3.80 0.32
CA ASN A 132 -24.71 -3.91 -0.95
C ASN A 132 -25.02 -2.72 -1.88
N ASN A 133 -24.62 -1.52 -1.47
CA ASN A 133 -24.94 -0.27 -2.14
C ASN A 133 -23.74 0.67 -2.14
N ALA A 134 -23.03 0.75 -3.26
CA ALA A 134 -21.86 1.60 -3.42
C ALA A 134 -22.13 3.11 -3.23
N LEU A 135 -23.39 3.56 -3.18
CA LEU A 135 -23.78 4.98 -3.19
C LEU A 135 -24.56 5.45 -1.96
N ASP A 136 -24.82 4.60 -0.96
CA ASP A 136 -25.47 5.01 0.30
C ASP A 136 -24.64 4.57 1.50
N TRP A 137 -24.11 5.55 2.23
CA TRP A 137 -23.11 5.36 3.28
C TRP A 137 -23.59 5.85 4.64
N GLN A 138 -23.06 5.25 5.68
CA GLN A 138 -23.15 5.75 7.06
C GLN A 138 -21.75 5.95 7.64
N GLU A 139 -21.54 7.10 8.25
CA GLU A 139 -20.33 7.40 9.02
C GLU A 139 -20.27 6.46 10.23
N LEU A 140 -19.08 5.92 10.49
CA LEU A 140 -18.81 5.13 11.67
C LEU A 140 -18.21 6.01 12.77
N ASN A 141 -18.17 5.46 13.98
CA ASN A 141 -17.61 6.05 15.19
C ASN A 141 -18.20 7.43 15.51
N GLY A 142 -19.49 7.64 15.23
CA GLY A 142 -20.15 8.94 15.41
C GLY A 142 -19.51 10.09 14.61
N GLY A 143 -18.86 9.78 13.48
CA GLY A 143 -18.12 10.76 12.68
C GLY A 143 -16.80 11.21 13.31
N GLN A 144 -16.29 10.49 14.33
CA GLN A 144 -14.99 10.74 14.95
C GLN A 144 -13.89 9.86 14.32
N PRO A 145 -12.62 10.29 14.33
CA PRO A 145 -11.54 9.49 13.76
C PRO A 145 -11.37 8.17 14.50
N VAL A 146 -11.06 7.11 13.75
CA VAL A 146 -10.78 5.77 14.30
C VAL A 146 -9.28 5.58 14.50
N ILE A 147 -8.45 6.12 13.60
CA ILE A 147 -6.99 6.04 13.68
C ILE A 147 -6.39 7.45 13.68
N THR A 148 -5.53 7.69 14.66
CA THR A 148 -4.75 8.93 14.81
C THR A 148 -3.26 8.60 14.81
N SER A 149 -2.44 9.49 14.26
CA SER A 149 -0.99 9.29 14.22
C SER A 149 -0.29 9.68 15.52
N LYS A 150 0.66 8.84 15.95
CA LYS A 150 1.56 9.04 17.09
C LYS A 150 3.00 9.35 16.64
N LEU A 151 3.35 9.04 15.39
CA LEU A 151 4.68 9.20 14.79
C LEU A 151 4.67 10.26 13.67
N GLY A 152 5.84 10.53 13.08
CA GLY A 152 5.98 11.45 11.95
C GLY A 152 5.50 12.88 12.24
N THR A 153 4.83 13.47 11.27
CA THR A 153 4.18 14.80 11.36
C THR A 153 2.92 14.79 12.22
N LYS A 154 2.42 13.59 12.58
CA LYS A 154 1.17 13.34 13.31
C LYS A 154 -0.12 13.73 12.56
N GLY A 155 -0.04 14.01 11.26
CA GLY A 155 -1.19 14.13 10.38
C GLY A 155 -1.28 12.94 9.43
N LEU A 156 -2.49 12.42 9.22
CA LEU A 156 -2.78 11.34 8.29
C LEU A 156 -3.67 11.84 7.17
N ARG A 157 -3.28 11.54 5.94
CA ARG A 157 -4.04 11.84 4.72
C ARG A 157 -4.01 10.66 3.77
N ASP A 158 -4.95 10.69 2.83
CA ASP A 158 -5.01 9.75 1.69
C ASP A 158 -4.88 8.27 2.12
N PRO A 159 -5.68 7.78 3.10
CA PRO A 159 -5.56 6.41 3.56
C PRO A 159 -5.97 5.42 2.48
N PHE A 160 -5.09 4.47 2.20
CA PHE A 160 -5.35 3.34 1.32
C PHE A 160 -5.40 2.03 2.09
N VAL A 161 -6.46 1.26 1.87
CA VAL A 161 -6.64 -0.07 2.48
C VAL A 161 -6.72 -1.11 1.39
N ILE A 162 -5.96 -2.20 1.56
CA ILE A 162 -6.00 -3.37 0.68
C ILE A 162 -6.15 -4.65 1.49
N ARG A 163 -7.04 -5.53 1.05
CA ARG A 163 -7.13 -6.91 1.53
C ARG A 163 -5.96 -7.70 0.95
N SER A 164 -5.33 -8.53 1.76
CA SER A 164 -4.27 -9.42 1.30
C SER A 164 -4.79 -10.39 0.25
N VAL A 165 -3.90 -10.86 -0.63
CA VAL A 165 -4.26 -11.83 -1.68
C VAL A 165 -4.82 -13.14 -1.13
N GLU A 166 -4.45 -13.49 0.11
CA GLU A 166 -4.95 -14.66 0.81
C GLU A 166 -6.35 -14.45 1.41
N GLY A 167 -6.79 -13.20 1.58
CA GLY A 167 -8.17 -12.82 1.85
C GLY A 167 -8.53 -12.46 3.29
N ASP A 168 -7.69 -12.77 4.29
CA ASP A 168 -8.02 -12.60 5.72
C ASP A 168 -7.13 -11.62 6.49
N LYS A 169 -6.34 -10.80 5.79
CA LYS A 169 -5.60 -9.68 6.37
C LYS A 169 -5.86 -8.41 5.56
N PHE A 170 -5.74 -7.26 6.22
CA PHE A 170 -5.83 -5.94 5.62
C PHE A 170 -4.58 -5.14 5.97
N PHE A 171 -4.07 -4.42 4.98
CA PHE A 171 -3.00 -3.46 5.17
C PHE A 171 -3.55 -2.06 4.91
N MET A 172 -3.22 -1.14 5.79
CA MET A 172 -3.48 0.28 5.61
C MET A 172 -2.16 1.02 5.47
N ILE A 173 -2.06 1.87 4.45
CA ILE A 173 -0.98 2.82 4.25
C ILE A 173 -1.54 4.24 4.12
N ALA A 174 -0.83 5.24 4.60
CA ALA A 174 -1.27 6.63 4.54
C ALA A 174 -0.10 7.60 4.37
N THR A 175 -0.42 8.79 3.86
CA THR A 175 0.47 9.94 3.80
C THR A 175 0.75 10.47 5.21
N ASP A 176 2.02 10.61 5.58
CA ASP A 176 2.46 11.36 6.77
C ASP A 176 2.56 12.86 6.46
N LEU A 177 1.48 13.60 6.70
CA LEU A 177 1.43 15.05 6.45
C LEU A 177 0.41 15.74 7.36
N SER A 178 0.87 16.79 8.06
CA SER A 178 -0.01 17.74 8.74
C SER A 178 0.16 19.17 8.21
N ILE A 179 -0.79 19.62 7.39
CA ILE A 179 -0.99 21.03 7.01
C ILE A 179 -1.62 21.79 8.18
N GLY A 180 -2.53 21.15 8.92
CA GLY A 180 -3.20 21.72 10.09
C GLY A 180 -2.25 22.11 11.23
N SER A 181 -1.01 21.61 11.21
CA SER A 181 0.06 21.99 12.13
C SER A 181 0.90 23.19 11.69
N GLY A 182 0.61 23.78 10.53
CA GLY A 182 1.27 24.99 10.02
C GLY A 182 2.31 24.74 8.93
N THR A 183 2.50 23.49 8.47
CA THR A 183 3.36 23.17 7.33
C THR A 183 2.78 23.81 6.07
N SER A 184 3.58 24.60 5.35
CA SER A 184 3.16 25.18 4.08
C SER A 184 3.13 24.11 2.98
N TRP A 185 2.30 24.28 1.96
CA TRP A 185 2.30 23.37 0.80
C TRP A 185 3.67 23.32 0.10
N GLY A 186 4.37 24.46 0.02
CA GLY A 186 5.72 24.51 -0.55
C GLY A 186 6.73 23.66 0.24
N ASP A 187 6.69 23.73 1.57
CA ASP A 187 7.53 22.88 2.42
C ASP A 187 7.08 21.42 2.36
N ALA A 188 5.79 21.15 2.28
CA ALA A 188 5.27 19.79 2.19
C ALA A 188 5.73 19.08 0.89
N VAL A 189 5.85 19.82 -0.23
CA VAL A 189 6.37 19.29 -1.51
C VAL A 189 7.89 19.13 -1.51
N ARG A 190 8.63 20.05 -0.86
CA ARG A 190 10.10 20.11 -0.94
C ARG A 190 10.81 19.41 0.21
N LYS A 191 10.23 19.39 1.40
CA LYS A 191 10.83 18.95 2.67
C LYS A 191 9.84 18.15 3.51
N GLY A 192 8.87 17.52 2.86
CA GLY A 192 7.85 16.69 3.48
C GLY A 192 8.41 15.36 3.98
N SER A 193 7.53 14.55 4.57
CA SER A 193 7.87 13.22 5.03
C SER A 193 8.25 12.31 3.86
N LEU A 194 9.29 11.49 4.07
CA LEU A 194 9.74 10.45 3.14
C LEU A 194 9.22 9.06 3.51
N TYR A 195 8.27 9.01 4.45
CA TYR A 195 7.80 7.80 5.12
C TYR A 195 6.34 7.51 4.78
N LEU A 196 5.99 6.24 4.85
CA LEU A 196 4.61 5.75 4.92
C LEU A 196 4.24 5.52 6.38
N GLU A 197 3.00 5.83 6.72
CA GLU A 197 2.38 5.30 7.94
C GLU A 197 1.63 4.01 7.62
N ILE A 198 1.91 2.95 8.36
CA ILE A 198 1.44 1.59 8.03
C ILE A 198 0.81 0.91 9.24
N TRP A 199 -0.34 0.29 9.02
CA TRP A 199 -1.03 -0.60 9.96
C TRP A 199 -1.45 -1.90 9.27
N GLU A 200 -1.64 -2.94 10.06
CA GLU A 200 -2.27 -4.20 9.63
C GLU A 200 -3.44 -4.56 10.54
N SER A 201 -4.42 -5.27 10.00
CA SER A 201 -5.61 -5.75 10.73
C SER A 201 -6.06 -7.08 10.14
N ASP A 202 -6.55 -7.99 10.98
CA ASP A 202 -7.20 -9.22 10.53
C ASP A 202 -8.73 -9.06 10.40
N ASP A 203 -9.26 -7.87 10.73
CA ASP A 203 -10.70 -7.70 10.94
C ASP A 203 -11.28 -6.30 10.66
N LEU A 204 -10.48 -5.38 10.12
CA LEU A 204 -10.77 -3.96 9.85
C LEU A 204 -11.11 -3.09 11.08
N VAL A 205 -11.09 -3.67 12.28
CA VAL A 205 -11.47 -2.99 13.54
C VAL A 205 -10.27 -2.82 14.44
N THR A 206 -9.54 -3.90 14.67
CA THR A 206 -8.34 -3.94 15.50
C THR A 206 -7.15 -3.75 14.60
N TRP A 207 -6.49 -2.62 14.74
CA TRP A 207 -5.29 -2.28 13.97
C TRP A 207 -4.04 -2.46 14.83
N SER A 208 -2.95 -2.86 14.19
CA SER A 208 -1.63 -2.96 14.83
C SER A 208 -1.16 -1.63 15.42
N GLU A 209 0.00 -1.64 16.07
CA GLU A 209 0.71 -0.38 16.30
C GLU A 209 1.12 0.26 14.97
N GLN A 210 1.18 1.60 14.97
CA GLN A 210 1.63 2.39 13.83
C GLN A 210 3.09 2.12 13.52
N ARG A 211 3.40 1.95 12.23
CA ARG A 211 4.78 1.87 11.73
C ARG A 211 5.06 3.04 10.81
N HIS A 212 6.17 3.74 11.06
CA HIS A 212 6.65 4.86 10.27
C HIS A 212 7.84 4.39 9.43
N VAL A 213 7.61 4.07 8.15
CA VAL A 213 8.58 3.34 7.31
C VAL A 213 9.07 4.22 6.16
N LYS A 214 10.38 4.47 6.08
CA LYS A 214 10.97 5.25 4.99
C LYS A 214 10.97 4.43 3.71
N VAL A 215 10.38 4.98 2.65
CA VAL A 215 10.36 4.34 1.32
C VAL A 215 10.91 5.23 0.23
N SER A 216 10.78 6.54 0.37
CA SER A 216 11.30 7.50 -0.61
C SER A 216 12.83 7.67 -0.50
N PRO A 217 13.52 7.89 -1.64
CA PRO A 217 14.95 8.17 -1.66
C PRO A 217 15.28 9.50 -0.99
N ASP A 218 16.54 9.72 -0.60
CA ASP A 218 16.97 10.93 0.12
C ASP A 218 16.79 12.24 -0.66
N ASN A 219 16.78 12.17 -1.99
CA ASN A 219 16.57 13.32 -2.86
C ASN A 219 15.10 13.55 -3.23
N ALA A 220 14.18 12.79 -2.63
CA ALA A 220 12.74 13.04 -2.74
C ALA A 220 12.32 14.20 -1.84
N GLY A 221 11.28 14.91 -2.26
CA GLY A 221 10.67 15.96 -1.45
C GLY A 221 9.58 15.48 -0.51
N ASN A 222 8.91 14.36 -0.83
CA ASN A 222 7.70 13.92 -0.15
C ASN A 222 7.33 12.45 -0.52
N THR A 223 6.43 11.83 0.24
CA THR A 223 5.78 10.55 -0.07
C THR A 223 4.27 10.71 0.07
N TRP A 224 3.56 10.96 -1.04
CA TRP A 224 2.13 11.33 -0.99
C TRP A 224 1.21 10.33 -1.70
N ALA A 225 -0.03 10.25 -1.19
CA ALA A 225 -1.13 9.44 -1.69
C ALA A 225 -0.69 8.02 -2.05
N PRO A 226 -0.18 7.26 -1.06
CA PRO A 226 0.32 5.92 -1.33
C PRO A 226 -0.84 4.95 -1.56
N GLU A 227 -0.76 4.15 -2.61
CA GLU A 227 -1.63 3.00 -2.81
C GLU A 227 -0.80 1.74 -3.09
N ALA A 228 -1.45 0.58 -3.12
CA ALA A 228 -0.81 -0.69 -3.41
C ALA A 228 -1.66 -1.57 -4.31
N PHE A 229 -1.02 -2.36 -5.17
CA PHE A 229 -1.70 -3.37 -5.98
C PHE A 229 -0.85 -4.64 -6.09
N TRP A 230 -1.47 -5.82 -6.01
CA TRP A 230 -0.74 -7.09 -6.15
C TRP A 230 -0.41 -7.41 -7.61
N ASP A 231 0.87 -7.68 -7.87
CA ASP A 231 1.39 -8.13 -9.17
C ASP A 231 1.73 -9.63 -9.10
N ASP A 232 0.92 -10.44 -9.81
CA ASP A 232 1.05 -11.90 -9.84
C ASP A 232 2.40 -12.36 -10.44
N GLU A 233 2.96 -11.61 -11.41
CA GLU A 233 4.22 -11.97 -12.05
C GLU A 233 5.41 -11.76 -11.10
N LYS A 234 5.35 -10.71 -10.27
CA LYS A 234 6.38 -10.39 -9.29
C LYS A 234 6.18 -11.06 -7.94
N ASN A 235 5.00 -11.64 -7.70
CA ASN A 235 4.58 -12.14 -6.41
C ASN A 235 4.87 -11.11 -5.30
N SER A 236 4.43 -9.87 -5.52
CA SER A 236 4.63 -8.74 -4.60
C SER A 236 3.52 -7.71 -4.77
N TYR A 237 3.21 -6.98 -3.70
CA TYR A 237 2.52 -5.71 -3.79
C TYR A 237 3.46 -4.68 -4.41
N VAL A 238 2.99 -4.02 -5.45
CA VAL A 238 3.54 -2.77 -5.96
C VAL A 238 2.92 -1.65 -5.15
N VAL A 239 3.70 -1.07 -4.23
CA VAL A 239 3.29 0.11 -3.45
C VAL A 239 3.80 1.35 -4.17
N PHE A 240 2.93 2.28 -4.51
CA PHE A 240 3.27 3.44 -5.34
C PHE A 240 2.73 4.75 -4.75
N TRP A 241 3.44 5.84 -5.00
CA TRP A 241 3.16 7.16 -4.41
C TRP A 241 3.71 8.29 -5.28
N ALA A 242 3.23 9.50 -5.09
CA ALA A 242 3.73 10.69 -5.78
C ALA A 242 4.90 11.33 -5.02
N SER A 243 5.97 11.71 -5.74
CA SER A 243 7.10 12.48 -5.17
C SER A 243 7.73 13.41 -6.19
N SER A 244 8.10 14.61 -5.76
CA SER A 244 9.08 15.42 -6.48
C SER A 244 10.50 14.91 -6.18
N LEU A 245 11.39 14.88 -7.18
CA LEU A 245 12.79 14.46 -7.02
C LEU A 245 13.74 15.60 -7.38
N TYR A 246 14.67 15.92 -6.51
CA TYR A 246 15.55 17.09 -6.63
C TYR A 246 16.98 16.67 -6.94
N ASN A 247 17.74 17.55 -7.58
CA ASN A 247 19.15 17.34 -7.86
C ASN A 247 20.04 18.07 -6.85
N THR A 248 19.55 19.15 -6.24
CA THR A 248 20.30 19.88 -5.22
C THR A 248 19.97 19.33 -3.84
N ALA A 249 20.96 19.25 -2.94
CA ALA A 249 20.74 18.72 -1.59
C ALA A 249 19.78 19.58 -0.73
N ASP A 250 19.58 20.85 -1.09
CA ASP A 250 18.67 21.78 -0.42
C ASP A 250 17.26 21.82 -1.04
N HIS A 251 17.03 21.04 -2.10
CA HIS A 251 15.78 20.98 -2.86
C HIS A 251 15.33 22.37 -3.34
N SER A 252 16.27 23.23 -3.75
CA SER A 252 16.00 24.57 -4.28
C SER A 252 15.72 24.59 -5.79
N ASP A 253 16.14 23.56 -6.52
CA ASP A 253 15.85 23.42 -7.94
C ASP A 253 14.36 23.18 -8.21
N ASN A 254 13.92 23.44 -9.45
CA ASN A 254 12.56 23.13 -9.87
C ASN A 254 12.44 21.62 -10.13
N SER A 255 11.33 21.05 -9.68
CA SER A 255 10.98 19.66 -9.93
C SER A 255 9.47 19.54 -10.15
N TYR A 256 9.00 18.33 -10.36
CA TYR A 256 7.61 17.96 -10.53
C TYR A 256 7.39 16.56 -9.96
N HIS A 257 6.13 16.27 -9.60
CA HIS A 257 5.78 14.96 -9.08
C HIS A 257 5.86 13.90 -10.17
N ARG A 258 6.53 12.80 -9.83
CA ARG A 258 6.53 11.53 -10.55
C ARG A 258 5.86 10.49 -9.66
N MET A 259 5.29 9.46 -10.28
CA MET A 259 4.87 8.29 -9.50
C MET A 259 6.08 7.38 -9.31
N LEU A 260 6.43 7.11 -8.06
CA LEU A 260 7.44 6.13 -7.65
C LEU A 260 6.74 4.85 -7.19
N TYR A 261 7.49 3.76 -7.12
CA TYR A 261 7.03 2.52 -6.52
C TYR A 261 8.13 1.75 -5.81
N SER A 262 7.74 0.91 -4.85
CA SER A 262 8.56 -0.14 -4.23
C SER A 262 7.77 -1.44 -4.19
N LEU A 263 8.47 -2.57 -4.21
CA LEU A 263 7.89 -3.89 -4.05
C LEU A 263 7.95 -4.32 -2.59
N THR A 264 6.88 -4.95 -2.11
CA THR A 264 6.84 -5.60 -0.79
C THR A 264 5.93 -6.83 -0.82
N ARG A 265 6.22 -7.82 0.02
CA ARG A 265 5.32 -8.96 0.24
C ARG A 265 4.52 -8.85 1.54
N ASP A 266 5.03 -8.09 2.50
CA ASP A 266 4.59 -8.09 3.89
C ASP A 266 4.34 -6.69 4.47
N PHE A 267 4.52 -5.63 3.66
CA PHE A 267 4.48 -4.23 4.08
C PHE A 267 5.47 -3.89 5.20
N VAL A 268 6.53 -4.68 5.38
CA VAL A 268 7.61 -4.46 6.36
C VAL A 268 8.92 -4.24 5.63
N THR A 269 9.24 -5.10 4.68
CA THR A 269 10.43 -4.98 3.85
C THR A 269 10.04 -4.48 2.47
N PHE A 270 10.67 -3.39 2.06
CA PHE A 270 10.44 -2.75 0.76
C PHE A 270 11.71 -2.83 -0.08
N SER A 271 11.55 -3.06 -1.39
CA SER A 271 12.63 -2.83 -2.34
C SER A 271 13.00 -1.35 -2.37
N LYS A 272 14.17 -1.05 -2.95
CA LYS A 272 14.52 0.33 -3.31
C LYS A 272 13.42 0.90 -4.22
N ALA A 273 13.08 2.17 -3.99
CA ALA A 273 12.12 2.87 -4.82
C ALA A 273 12.64 3.08 -6.25
N GLU A 274 11.75 2.90 -7.21
CA GLU A 274 11.96 3.11 -8.64
C GLU A 274 10.90 4.08 -9.19
N ILE A 275 11.18 4.70 -10.34
CA ILE A 275 10.21 5.56 -11.02
C ILE A 275 9.25 4.67 -11.82
N TRP A 276 7.96 4.78 -11.57
CA TRP A 276 6.91 4.13 -12.36
C TRP A 276 6.40 5.03 -13.48
N GLN A 277 6.06 6.27 -13.16
CA GLN A 277 5.51 7.22 -14.13
C GLN A 277 6.31 8.51 -14.14
N ASP A 278 6.92 8.80 -15.29
CA ASP A 278 7.57 10.08 -15.56
C ASP A 278 7.19 10.57 -16.96
N SER A 279 6.14 11.38 -17.04
CA SER A 279 5.70 12.05 -18.27
C SER A 279 6.40 13.37 -18.54
N LYS A 280 7.48 13.69 -17.79
CA LYS A 280 8.16 14.99 -17.81
C LYS A 280 7.30 16.17 -17.36
N THR A 281 6.15 15.88 -16.77
CA THR A 281 5.16 16.81 -16.23
C THR A 281 4.60 16.27 -14.92
N SER A 282 4.11 17.15 -14.06
CA SER A 282 3.63 16.77 -12.72
C SER A 282 2.37 15.90 -12.80
N ARG A 283 2.37 14.80 -12.06
CA ARG A 283 1.22 13.91 -11.88
C ARG A 283 1.20 13.34 -10.46
N ILE A 284 0.00 13.18 -9.89
CA ILE A 284 -0.22 12.72 -8.51
C ILE A 284 -1.42 11.76 -8.43
N ASP A 285 -1.66 11.24 -7.23
CA ASP A 285 -2.89 10.52 -6.85
C ASP A 285 -3.29 9.45 -7.87
N THR A 286 -2.37 8.51 -8.14
CA THR A 286 -2.74 7.38 -8.98
C THR A 286 -3.54 6.38 -8.17
N THR A 287 -4.59 5.83 -8.76
CA THR A 287 -5.24 4.59 -8.30
C THR A 287 -5.30 3.56 -9.42
N VAL A 288 -5.36 2.27 -9.07
CA VAL A 288 -5.33 1.15 -10.02
C VAL A 288 -6.51 0.21 -9.82
N LEU A 289 -7.14 -0.17 -10.93
CA LEU A 289 -8.18 -1.19 -11.02
C LEU A 289 -7.79 -2.26 -12.04
N LYS A 290 -7.93 -3.55 -11.69
CA LYS A 290 -7.76 -4.67 -12.64
C LYS A 290 -9.13 -5.16 -13.12
N SER A 291 -9.29 -5.32 -14.43
CA SER A 291 -10.47 -5.93 -15.04
C SER A 291 -10.05 -6.84 -16.20
N GLY A 292 -10.38 -8.13 -16.10
CA GLY A 292 -9.84 -9.15 -16.99
C GLY A 292 -8.31 -9.21 -16.91
N ASN A 293 -7.66 -9.21 -18.07
CA ASN A 293 -6.19 -9.23 -18.19
C ASN A 293 -5.58 -7.83 -18.31
N SER A 294 -6.32 -6.78 -17.94
CA SER A 294 -5.86 -5.40 -18.07
C SER A 294 -5.94 -4.66 -16.75
N PHE A 295 -4.93 -3.82 -16.54
CA PHE A 295 -4.90 -2.79 -15.53
C PHE A 295 -5.40 -1.49 -16.14
N TYR A 296 -6.18 -0.77 -15.36
CA TYR A 296 -6.61 0.59 -15.62
C TYR A 296 -6.05 1.43 -14.49
N ARG A 297 -5.39 2.53 -14.82
CA ARG A 297 -4.96 3.50 -13.82
C ARG A 297 -5.69 4.81 -14.04
N PHE A 298 -5.95 5.50 -12.94
CA PHE A 298 -6.53 6.83 -12.92
C PHE A 298 -5.56 7.74 -12.21
N THR A 299 -5.12 8.80 -12.86
CA THR A 299 -4.04 9.64 -12.34
C THR A 299 -4.42 11.11 -12.54
N LYS A 300 -4.19 11.94 -11.52
CA LYS A 300 -4.36 13.38 -11.63
C LYS A 300 -3.20 13.99 -12.42
N ASP A 301 -3.53 14.64 -13.52
CA ASP A 301 -2.64 15.51 -14.27
C ASP A 301 -2.61 16.90 -13.64
N GLU A 302 -1.45 17.28 -13.09
CA GLU A 302 -1.25 18.59 -12.45
C GLU A 302 -0.72 19.65 -13.43
N ALA A 303 -0.34 19.25 -14.64
CA ALA A 303 0.32 20.11 -15.61
C ALA A 303 -0.53 20.45 -16.83
N SER A 304 -1.78 19.97 -16.89
CA SER A 304 -2.63 20.07 -18.09
C SER A 304 -2.02 19.45 -19.35
N ALA A 305 -1.11 18.47 -19.20
CA ALA A 305 -0.47 17.79 -20.32
C ALA A 305 -1.46 17.00 -21.20
N SER A 306 -2.60 16.61 -20.62
CA SER A 306 -3.71 15.90 -21.26
C SER A 306 -4.85 16.83 -21.73
N GLY A 307 -4.63 18.15 -21.72
CA GLY A 307 -5.60 19.18 -22.15
C GLY A 307 -6.38 19.85 -21.02
N CYS A 308 -6.22 19.39 -19.77
CA CYS A 308 -6.84 19.94 -18.57
C CYS A 308 -6.12 19.42 -17.31
N THR A 309 -6.20 20.16 -16.20
CA THR A 309 -5.71 19.72 -14.90
C THR A 309 -6.77 18.86 -14.22
N ASP A 310 -6.82 17.56 -14.56
CA ASP A 310 -7.92 16.63 -14.23
C ASP A 310 -7.42 15.17 -14.24
N ILE A 311 -8.32 14.22 -14.02
CA ILE A 311 -8.03 12.79 -14.03
C ILE A 311 -7.93 12.26 -15.46
N ILE A 312 -6.87 11.49 -15.70
CA ILE A 312 -6.64 10.68 -16.90
C ILE A 312 -6.93 9.23 -16.56
N GLN A 313 -7.62 8.50 -17.43
CA GLN A 313 -7.72 7.04 -17.40
C GLN A 313 -6.82 6.44 -18.49
N GLU A 314 -5.98 5.48 -18.11
CA GLU A 314 -5.08 4.77 -19.02
C GLU A 314 -5.19 3.26 -18.81
N LYS A 315 -4.90 2.47 -19.86
CA LYS A 315 -4.97 1.00 -19.85
C LYS A 315 -3.63 0.37 -20.23
N SER A 316 -3.26 -0.72 -19.56
CA SER A 316 -2.15 -1.59 -19.95
C SER A 316 -2.39 -3.04 -19.53
N SER A 317 -1.71 -4.00 -20.16
CA SER A 317 -1.65 -5.40 -19.66
C SER A 317 -0.53 -5.61 -18.65
N ASN A 318 0.34 -4.63 -18.44
CA ASN A 318 1.46 -4.69 -17.48
C ASN A 318 1.37 -3.52 -16.51
N LEU A 319 1.17 -3.81 -15.23
CA LEU A 319 1.03 -2.82 -14.16
C LEU A 319 2.23 -1.85 -14.08
N LEU A 320 3.45 -2.34 -14.34
CA LEU A 320 4.67 -1.55 -14.25
C LEU A 320 5.20 -1.10 -15.62
N ALA A 321 4.35 -1.12 -16.66
CA ALA A 321 4.72 -0.53 -17.93
C ALA A 321 5.06 0.97 -17.77
N PRO A 322 6.10 1.49 -18.46
CA PRO A 322 6.39 2.93 -18.51
C PRO A 322 5.25 3.69 -19.17
N VAL A 323 5.23 5.03 -19.06
CA VAL A 323 4.11 5.88 -19.51
C VAL A 323 3.64 5.58 -20.95
N ASP A 324 4.56 5.36 -21.89
CA ASP A 324 4.27 5.04 -23.29
C ASP A 324 3.76 3.61 -23.52
N GLY A 325 3.90 2.72 -22.54
CA GLY A 325 3.29 1.40 -22.50
C GLY A 325 1.83 1.39 -22.00
N TRP A 326 1.24 2.56 -21.75
CA TRP A 326 -0.16 2.73 -21.39
C TRP A 326 -0.92 3.44 -22.52
N THR A 327 -2.14 2.96 -22.80
CA THR A 327 -3.04 3.57 -23.79
C THR A 327 -4.08 4.42 -23.07
N VAL A 328 -4.11 5.72 -23.36
CA VAL A 328 -5.12 6.65 -22.84
C VAL A 328 -6.51 6.23 -23.31
N GLN A 329 -7.44 6.08 -22.36
CA GLN A 329 -8.86 5.76 -22.61
C GLN A 329 -9.75 7.00 -22.49
N ALA A 330 -9.45 7.88 -21.51
CA ALA A 330 -10.16 9.12 -21.29
C ALA A 330 -9.25 10.17 -20.64
N THR A 331 -9.54 11.44 -20.90
CA THR A 331 -8.95 12.60 -20.22
C THR A 331 -10.07 13.54 -19.77
N CYS A 332 -9.76 14.48 -18.88
CA CYS A 332 -10.72 15.47 -18.39
C CYS A 332 -11.99 14.86 -17.79
N ILE A 333 -11.83 13.76 -17.05
CA ILE A 333 -12.96 12.95 -16.57
C ILE A 333 -13.91 13.79 -15.69
N GLY A 334 -13.38 14.53 -14.71
CA GLY A 334 -14.18 15.37 -13.84
C GLY A 334 -14.88 16.49 -14.60
N LYS A 335 -14.13 17.25 -15.39
CA LYS A 335 -14.63 18.36 -16.21
C LYS A 335 -15.73 17.92 -17.18
N ASN A 336 -15.54 16.80 -17.87
CA ASN A 336 -16.53 16.25 -18.81
C ASN A 336 -17.79 15.74 -18.09
N ALA A 337 -17.67 15.34 -16.82
CA ALA A 337 -18.79 15.02 -15.95
C ALA A 337 -19.45 16.25 -15.28
N GLY A 338 -18.96 17.47 -15.58
CA GLY A 338 -19.51 18.73 -15.06
C GLY A 338 -18.92 19.18 -13.71
N LEU A 339 -17.84 18.53 -13.25
CA LEU A 339 -17.12 18.91 -12.04
C LEU A 339 -16.07 19.99 -12.34
N GLN A 340 -15.60 20.65 -11.29
CA GLN A 340 -14.56 21.67 -11.39
C GLN A 340 -13.17 21.06 -11.14
N ALA A 341 -12.53 21.46 -10.05
CA ALA A 341 -11.18 21.04 -9.71
C ALA A 341 -11.27 19.71 -8.94
N VAL A 342 -10.85 18.61 -9.57
CA VAL A 342 -10.93 17.27 -8.98
C VAL A 342 -9.56 16.63 -8.79
N GLU A 343 -9.35 15.91 -7.70
CA GLU A 343 -8.13 15.13 -7.41
C GLU A 343 -8.48 13.84 -6.65
N GLY A 344 -7.46 13.12 -6.15
CA GLY A 344 -7.64 11.96 -5.29
C GLY A 344 -8.63 10.92 -5.79
N PRO A 345 -8.49 10.37 -7.02
CA PRO A 345 -9.38 9.34 -7.51
C PRO A 345 -9.26 8.06 -6.67
N THR A 346 -10.39 7.44 -6.32
CA THR A 346 -10.45 6.05 -5.86
C THR A 346 -11.36 5.24 -6.77
N ALA A 347 -10.85 4.14 -7.32
CA ALA A 347 -11.53 3.35 -8.34
C ALA A 347 -11.87 1.95 -7.81
N PHE A 348 -13.12 1.52 -8.01
CA PHE A 348 -13.53 0.17 -7.62
C PHE A 348 -14.66 -0.35 -8.52
N LYS A 349 -14.76 -1.68 -8.61
CA LYS A 349 -15.90 -2.34 -9.24
C LYS A 349 -17.00 -2.54 -8.22
N GLY A 350 -18.25 -2.27 -8.58
CA GLY A 350 -19.40 -2.65 -7.77
C GLY A 350 -19.44 -4.17 -7.55
N ASN A 351 -19.79 -4.58 -6.34
CA ASN A 351 -20.05 -5.96 -5.97
C ASN A 351 -21.12 -6.57 -6.88
N ALA A 352 -21.06 -7.90 -7.02
CA ALA A 352 -22.15 -8.64 -7.65
C ALA A 352 -23.46 -8.36 -6.90
N GLY A 353 -24.53 -8.03 -7.63
CA GLY A 353 -25.81 -7.67 -7.03
C GLY A 353 -25.84 -6.33 -6.29
N ASP A 354 -24.93 -5.39 -6.59
CA ASP A 354 -25.01 -4.02 -6.06
C ASP A 354 -26.37 -3.38 -6.40
N ALA A 355 -26.94 -2.63 -5.45
CA ALA A 355 -28.23 -1.96 -5.59
C ALA A 355 -28.32 -1.02 -6.81
N ASN A 356 -27.18 -0.57 -7.34
CA ASN A 356 -27.07 0.33 -8.47
C ASN A 356 -26.62 -0.37 -9.77
N GLY A 357 -26.56 -1.71 -9.76
CA GLY A 357 -26.15 -2.56 -10.88
C GLY A 357 -24.63 -2.74 -11.00
N GLU A 358 -24.22 -3.61 -11.91
CA GLU A 358 -22.80 -3.89 -12.16
C GLU A 358 -22.15 -2.71 -12.92
N LYS A 359 -21.46 -1.86 -12.16
CA LYS A 359 -20.77 -0.67 -12.66
C LYS A 359 -19.35 -0.59 -12.12
N PHE A 360 -18.57 0.29 -12.72
CA PHE A 360 -17.32 0.77 -12.18
C PHE A 360 -17.54 2.18 -11.62
N TYR A 361 -16.98 2.41 -10.44
CA TYR A 361 -17.04 3.69 -9.75
C TYR A 361 -15.66 4.33 -9.71
N LEU A 362 -15.65 5.65 -9.83
CA LEU A 362 -14.48 6.50 -9.64
C LEU A 362 -14.94 7.66 -8.75
N PHE A 363 -14.62 7.62 -7.47
CA PHE A 363 -14.91 8.77 -6.62
C PHE A 363 -13.73 9.73 -6.70
N VAL A 364 -14.02 11.02 -6.84
CA VAL A 364 -13.00 12.07 -7.00
C VAL A 364 -13.27 13.21 -6.03
N ASP A 365 -12.22 13.76 -5.42
CA ASP A 365 -12.31 14.90 -4.50
C ASP A 365 -12.49 16.20 -5.28
N GLU A 366 -13.69 16.78 -5.27
CA GLU A 366 -13.88 18.15 -5.78
C GLU A 366 -13.36 19.16 -4.73
N TYR A 367 -12.05 19.40 -4.77
CA TYR A 367 -11.36 20.26 -3.82
C TYR A 367 -11.77 21.73 -3.99
N GLY A 368 -11.98 22.41 -2.86
CA GLY A 368 -12.63 23.73 -2.83
C GLY A 368 -14.14 23.71 -3.10
N GLY A 369 -14.70 22.56 -3.49
CA GLY A 369 -16.12 22.33 -3.71
C GLY A 369 -16.72 21.38 -2.67
N LYS A 370 -17.52 20.41 -3.14
CA LYS A 370 -18.39 19.56 -2.32
C LYS A 370 -17.68 18.43 -1.57
N GLY A 371 -16.39 18.22 -1.80
CA GLY A 371 -15.69 17.01 -1.38
C GLY A 371 -15.84 15.90 -2.41
N TYR A 372 -15.73 14.66 -1.96
CA TYR A 372 -15.82 13.50 -2.84
C TYR A 372 -17.15 13.43 -3.61
N VAL A 373 -17.07 13.16 -4.91
CA VAL A 373 -18.22 12.96 -5.81
C VAL A 373 -18.07 11.61 -6.53
N PRO A 374 -19.11 10.75 -6.53
CA PRO A 374 -19.04 9.46 -7.18
C PRO A 374 -19.37 9.56 -8.67
N LEU A 375 -18.40 9.25 -9.52
CA LEU A 375 -18.61 9.02 -10.95
C LEU A 375 -18.83 7.53 -11.23
N GLU A 376 -19.60 7.21 -12.27
CA GLU A 376 -19.88 5.84 -12.69
C GLU A 376 -19.72 5.64 -14.20
N THR A 377 -19.28 4.44 -14.60
CA THR A 377 -19.30 3.93 -15.99
C THR A 377 -19.64 2.44 -15.98
N SER A 378 -20.19 1.92 -17.08
CA SER A 378 -20.40 0.47 -17.27
C SER A 378 -19.26 -0.22 -18.01
N ASP A 379 -18.39 0.56 -18.67
CA ASP A 379 -17.32 0.05 -19.53
C ASP A 379 -16.05 0.87 -19.28
N LEU A 380 -14.92 0.20 -19.05
CA LEU A 380 -13.61 0.84 -18.88
C LEU A 380 -12.87 1.00 -20.22
N ASP A 381 -13.21 0.22 -21.25
CA ASP A 381 -12.62 0.32 -22.59
C ASP A 381 -13.28 1.42 -23.44
N LYS A 382 -14.51 1.80 -23.09
CA LYS A 382 -15.26 2.90 -23.71
C LYS A 382 -15.95 3.72 -22.63
N PRO A 383 -15.18 4.38 -21.74
CA PRO A 383 -15.74 5.02 -20.56
C PRO A 383 -16.66 6.18 -20.91
N SER A 384 -17.78 6.25 -20.19
CA SER A 384 -18.70 7.39 -20.20
C SER A 384 -18.96 7.81 -18.76
N TRP A 385 -17.90 8.31 -18.12
CA TRP A 385 -17.95 8.75 -16.73
C TRP A 385 -18.97 9.89 -16.56
N LYS A 386 -19.88 9.69 -15.62
CA LYS A 386 -20.91 10.67 -15.24
C LYS A 386 -21.11 10.64 -13.74
N VAL A 387 -21.50 11.79 -13.17
CA VAL A 387 -21.92 11.85 -11.77
C VAL A 387 -23.10 10.90 -11.55
N SER A 388 -23.04 10.10 -10.49
CA SER A 388 -24.12 9.20 -10.11
C SER A 388 -25.40 10.00 -9.82
N ALA A 389 -26.54 9.53 -10.33
CA ALA A 389 -27.79 10.30 -10.29
C ALA A 389 -28.28 10.62 -8.86
N SER A 390 -27.98 9.74 -7.90
CA SER A 390 -28.23 9.93 -6.48
C SER A 390 -27.15 9.21 -5.67
N TYR A 391 -26.70 9.83 -4.59
CA TYR A 391 -25.75 9.25 -3.66
C TYR A 391 -25.82 9.95 -2.30
N LYS A 392 -25.39 9.25 -1.26
CA LYS A 392 -25.20 9.77 0.09
C LYS A 392 -23.83 9.32 0.59
N LEU A 393 -22.87 10.22 0.56
CA LEU A 393 -21.54 10.02 1.13
C LEU A 393 -21.48 10.53 2.58
N PRO A 394 -20.39 10.23 3.31
CA PRO A 394 -20.05 10.95 4.54
C PRO A 394 -20.09 12.48 4.39
N THR A 395 -20.08 13.21 5.49
CA THR A 395 -20.32 14.66 5.51
C THR A 395 -19.25 15.46 4.75
N SER A 396 -17.99 15.08 4.88
CA SER A 396 -16.88 15.74 4.18
C SER A 396 -15.70 14.79 3.91
N PRO A 397 -15.91 13.66 3.20
CA PRO A 397 -14.83 12.77 2.84
C PRO A 397 -13.94 13.43 1.79
N ARG A 398 -12.63 13.28 2.00
CA ARG A 398 -11.56 13.62 1.06
C ARG A 398 -10.89 12.33 0.60
N HIS A 399 -9.74 12.44 -0.06
CA HIS A 399 -8.98 11.31 -0.61
C HIS A 399 -8.95 10.12 0.35
N GLY A 400 -9.36 8.95 -0.15
CA GLY A 400 -9.47 7.74 0.64
C GLY A 400 -9.64 6.50 -0.25
N THR A 401 -10.11 5.40 0.34
CA THR A 401 -10.22 4.13 -0.38
C THR A 401 -11.49 3.37 -0.02
N VAL A 402 -12.20 2.94 -1.05
CA VAL A 402 -13.36 2.06 -0.94
C VAL A 402 -12.92 0.62 -1.22
N ILE A 403 -13.21 -0.29 -0.29
CA ILE A 403 -13.01 -1.73 -0.48
C ILE A 403 -14.32 -2.50 -0.35
N PRO A 404 -14.50 -3.59 -1.12
CA PRO A 404 -15.60 -4.51 -0.89
C PRO A 404 -15.34 -5.36 0.36
N ILE A 405 -16.40 -5.59 1.15
CA ILE A 405 -16.33 -6.35 2.39
C ILE A 405 -17.47 -7.38 2.47
N THR A 406 -17.21 -8.46 3.20
CA THR A 406 -18.19 -9.50 3.48
C THR A 406 -19.23 -9.00 4.47
N LYS A 407 -20.36 -9.70 4.54
CA LYS A 407 -21.37 -9.46 5.57
C LYS A 407 -20.78 -9.51 6.98
N LYS A 408 -19.92 -10.49 7.27
CA LYS A 408 -19.30 -10.67 8.59
C LYS A 408 -18.40 -9.49 8.98
N GLU A 409 -17.60 -8.99 8.04
CA GLU A 409 -16.76 -7.81 8.25
C GLU A 409 -17.58 -6.54 8.43
N HIS A 410 -18.65 -6.40 7.64
CA HIS A 410 -19.59 -5.30 7.77
C HIS A 410 -20.25 -5.29 9.15
N GLU A 411 -20.81 -6.41 9.59
CA GLU A 411 -21.39 -6.57 10.93
C GLU A 411 -20.38 -6.27 12.03
N LYS A 412 -19.11 -6.65 11.84
CA LYS A 412 -18.04 -6.37 12.81
C LYS A 412 -17.72 -4.87 12.90
N LEU A 413 -17.61 -4.18 11.77
CA LEU A 413 -17.45 -2.72 11.73
C LEU A 413 -18.63 -2.01 12.39
N LEU A 414 -19.86 -2.44 12.12
CA LEU A 414 -21.06 -1.85 12.75
C LEU A 414 -21.15 -2.16 14.23
N SER A 415 -20.73 -3.34 14.68
CA SER A 415 -20.71 -3.65 16.11
C SER A 415 -19.65 -2.85 16.86
N ALA A 416 -18.52 -2.55 16.23
CA ALA A 416 -17.41 -1.85 16.87
C ALA A 416 -17.59 -0.32 16.84
N PHE A 417 -18.11 0.20 15.73
CA PHE A 417 -18.14 1.63 15.43
C PHE A 417 -19.52 2.10 14.93
N GLY A 418 -20.55 1.27 14.94
CA GLY A 418 -21.91 1.71 14.65
C GLY A 418 -22.38 2.75 15.67
N ALA A 419 -23.32 3.58 15.22
CA ALA A 419 -23.86 4.71 16.00
C ALA A 419 -24.48 4.31 17.34
#